data_AF-A0A093HMU4-F1
#
_entry.id   AF-A0A093HMU4-F1
#
_cell.length_a   1.000
_cell.length_b   1.000
_cell.length_c   1.000
_cell.angle_alpha   90.00
_cell.angle_beta   90.00
_cell.angle_gamma   90.00
#
_symmetry.space_group_name_H-M   'P 1'
#
loop_
_entity.id
_entity.type
_entity.pdbx_description
1 polymer ?
#
loop_
_entity_poly.entity_id
_entity_poly.type
_entity_poly.pdbx_seq_one_letter_code
_entity_poly.pdbx_strand_id
1 'polypeptide(L)'
;AWIGDVRAGSVASCGNHVKASCCWIAFNAETTGVLGIVPLECQDGDKRTVSQLCCHSDVVTDFDFSPFDQLLLATGSADEMVKVWRLPESGQDMPAGAGLTLGPVGCPVDVLQFHPTADGVLASGGHLESHGDQLQSLSWKQDGRLLGTSCK
;
A
#
# COMPACT_ATOMS: atom_id res chain seq x y z
N ALA A 1 -4.44 -21.79 -11.11
CA ALA A 1 -3.07 -21.55 -10.65
C ALA A 1 -3.12 -21.05 -9.20
N TRP A 2 -2.27 -21.56 -8.31
CA TRP A 2 -2.15 -21.10 -6.91
C TRP A 2 -0.80 -20.41 -6.71
N ILE A 3 -0.76 -19.43 -5.81
CA ILE A 3 0.50 -18.78 -5.39
C ILE A 3 0.98 -19.55 -4.15
N GLY A 4 2.09 -20.28 -4.29
CA GLY A 4 2.75 -20.96 -3.18
C GLY A 4 3.70 -20.04 -2.43
N ASP A 5 4.21 -20.48 -1.28
CA ASP A 5 5.28 -19.83 -0.52
C ASP A 5 4.96 -18.40 -0.03
N VAL A 6 3.67 -18.05 0.07
CA VAL A 6 3.21 -16.78 0.66
C VAL A 6 3.46 -16.80 2.17
N ARG A 7 4.36 -15.93 2.64
CA ARG A 7 4.56 -15.65 4.07
C ARG A 7 3.92 -14.31 4.43
N ALA A 8 2.59 -14.35 4.57
CA ALA A 8 1.81 -13.17 4.93
C ALA A 8 1.93 -12.89 6.43
N GLY A 9 2.20 -11.64 6.79
CA GLY A 9 2.23 -11.18 8.18
C GLY A 9 0.83 -10.83 8.68
N SER A 10 0.61 -11.05 9.98
CA SER A 10 -0.57 -10.56 10.68
C SER A 10 -0.27 -9.19 11.26
N VAL A 11 -0.53 -8.14 10.48
CA VAL A 11 -0.42 -6.76 10.95
C VAL A 11 -1.73 -6.36 11.62
N ALA A 12 -1.69 -5.90 12.86
CA ALA A 12 -2.84 -5.32 13.54
C ALA A 12 -3.08 -3.88 13.02
N SER A 13 -3.61 -3.76 11.80
CA SER A 13 -3.99 -2.50 11.17
C SER A 13 -5.42 -2.58 10.62
N CYS A 14 -6.07 -1.42 10.49
CA CYS A 14 -7.38 -1.27 9.87
C CYS A 14 -7.28 -1.00 8.35
N GLY A 15 -6.07 -0.80 7.84
CA GLY A 15 -5.78 -0.63 6.42
C GLY A 15 -5.82 -1.93 5.63
N ASN A 16 -5.38 -1.85 4.38
CA ASN A 16 -5.39 -2.98 3.46
C ASN A 16 -4.30 -4.00 3.81
N HIS A 17 -4.65 -5.29 3.73
CA HIS A 17 -3.69 -6.38 3.91
C HIS A 17 -3.28 -7.06 2.60
N VAL A 18 -4.09 -6.87 1.56
CA VAL A 18 -3.82 -7.32 0.19
C VAL A 18 -4.49 -6.36 -0.79
N LYS A 19 -3.77 -5.99 -1.85
CA LYS A 19 -4.27 -5.20 -2.99
C LYS A 19 -3.68 -5.74 -4.28
N ALA A 20 -4.31 -5.41 -5.39
CA ALA A 20 -3.80 -5.72 -6.70
C ALA A 20 -3.98 -4.56 -7.66
N SER A 21 -3.00 -4.36 -8.54
CA SER A 21 -3.18 -3.67 -9.80
C SER A 21 -3.55 -4.69 -10.89
N CYS A 22 -3.38 -4.35 -12.16
CA CYS A 22 -3.50 -5.31 -13.26
C CYS A 22 -2.20 -6.07 -13.54
N CYS A 23 -1.07 -5.66 -12.95
CA CYS A 23 0.22 -6.34 -13.10
C CYS A 23 0.67 -7.05 -11.82
N TRP A 24 0.31 -6.53 -10.65
CA TRP A 24 0.90 -6.94 -9.38
C TRP A 24 -0.16 -7.21 -8.31
N ILE A 25 0.14 -8.15 -7.41
CA ILE A 25 -0.50 -8.33 -6.12
C ILE A 25 0.49 -7.89 -5.05
N ALA A 26 0.06 -7.05 -4.12
CA ALA A 26 0.80 -6.65 -2.94
C ALA A 26 0.10 -7.17 -1.69
N PHE A 27 0.87 -7.66 -0.71
CA PHE A 27 0.34 -8.09 0.60
C PHE A 27 1.37 -7.83 1.71
N ASN A 28 0.91 -7.74 2.95
CA ASN A 28 1.82 -7.58 4.09
C ASN A 28 2.68 -8.83 4.29
N ALA A 29 4.01 -8.67 4.25
CA ALA A 29 4.92 -9.78 4.54
C ALA A 29 5.02 -10.02 6.06
N GLU A 30 5.54 -11.20 6.43
CA GLU A 30 5.85 -11.54 7.82
C GLU A 30 6.88 -10.58 8.45
N THR A 31 7.76 -10.00 7.64
CA THR A 31 8.77 -9.03 8.09
C THR A 31 8.19 -7.63 8.19
N THR A 32 8.40 -6.97 9.34
CA THR A 32 8.02 -5.57 9.57
C THR A 32 8.55 -4.64 8.48
N GLY A 33 7.70 -3.74 8.01
CA GLY A 33 8.07 -2.75 6.99
C GLY A 33 8.24 -3.30 5.58
N VAL A 34 7.97 -4.58 5.35
CA VAL A 34 8.15 -5.25 4.06
C VAL A 34 6.79 -5.66 3.47
N LEU A 35 6.62 -5.42 2.18
CA LEU A 35 5.52 -5.98 1.39
C LEU A 35 5.99 -7.13 0.52
N GLY A 36 5.16 -8.16 0.40
CA GLY A 36 5.29 -9.19 -0.62
C GLY A 36 4.63 -8.71 -1.91
N ILE A 37 5.36 -8.77 -3.02
CA ILE A 37 4.91 -8.35 -4.35
C ILE A 37 4.99 -9.55 -5.29
N VAL A 38 3.89 -9.87 -5.97
CA VAL A 38 3.78 -11.04 -6.86
C VAL A 38 3.18 -10.63 -8.19
N PRO A 39 3.74 -11.05 -9.33
CA PRO A 39 3.15 -10.72 -10.63
C PRO A 39 1.82 -11.46 -10.82
N LEU A 40 0.83 -10.77 -11.38
CA LEU A 40 -0.48 -11.36 -11.73
C LEU A 40 -0.37 -12.29 -12.91
N GLU A 41 0.33 -11.89 -13.95
CA GLU A 41 0.60 -12.73 -15.11
C GLU A 41 2.00 -13.33 -15.00
N CYS A 42 2.12 -14.61 -15.33
CA CYS A 42 3.41 -15.28 -15.45
C CYS A 42 3.54 -15.73 -16.91
N GLN A 43 4.72 -15.58 -17.51
CA GLN A 43 4.95 -16.17 -18.83
C GLN A 43 4.74 -17.68 -18.73
N ASP A 44 4.13 -18.28 -19.77
CA ASP A 44 3.71 -19.67 -19.76
C ASP A 44 4.83 -20.61 -19.29
N GLY A 45 4.61 -21.27 -18.15
CA GLY A 45 5.51 -22.26 -17.55
C GLY A 45 6.36 -21.76 -16.38
N ASP A 46 6.39 -20.45 -16.10
CA ASP A 46 7.20 -19.91 -15.00
C ASP A 46 6.42 -19.89 -13.67
N LYS A 47 7.13 -20.08 -12.55
CA LYS A 47 6.50 -20.09 -11.22
C LYS A 47 6.35 -18.64 -10.74
N ARG A 48 5.14 -18.24 -10.36
CA ARG A 48 4.92 -16.95 -9.68
C ARG A 48 5.81 -16.89 -8.43
N THR A 49 6.77 -15.97 -8.47
CA THR A 49 7.76 -15.78 -7.41
C THR A 49 7.37 -14.56 -6.58
N VAL A 50 7.51 -14.69 -5.25
CA VAL A 50 7.26 -13.60 -4.32
C VAL A 50 8.52 -12.76 -4.19
N SER A 51 8.45 -11.51 -4.62
CA SER A 51 9.49 -10.51 -4.41
C SER A 51 9.21 -9.74 -3.11
N GLN A 52 10.25 -9.32 -2.40
CA GLN A 52 10.12 -8.49 -1.20
C GLN A 52 10.44 -7.04 -1.52
N LEU A 53 9.56 -6.13 -1.10
CA LEU A 53 9.76 -4.70 -1.17
C LEU A 53 9.96 -4.15 0.24
N CYS A 54 11.21 -3.77 0.56
CA CYS A 54 11.57 -3.18 1.85
C CYS A 54 11.12 -1.71 1.90
N CYS A 55 9.89 -1.48 2.37
CA CYS A 55 9.23 -0.19 2.23
C CYS A 55 9.62 0.78 3.34
N HIS A 56 9.48 0.34 4.59
CA HIS A 56 9.44 1.19 5.78
C HIS A 56 10.32 0.63 6.90
N SER A 57 10.70 1.49 7.85
CA SER A 57 11.46 1.06 9.05
C SER A 57 10.55 0.50 10.15
N ASP A 58 9.24 0.70 10.03
CA ASP A 58 8.23 0.16 10.91
C ASP A 58 7.11 -0.49 10.10
N VAL A 59 6.09 -1.04 10.77
CA VAL A 59 4.96 -1.76 10.19
C VAL A 59 4.31 -0.95 9.07
N VAL A 60 4.10 -1.59 7.91
CA VAL A 60 3.24 -1.03 6.84
C VAL A 60 1.80 -1.21 7.29
N THR A 61 1.12 -0.10 7.50
CA THR A 61 -0.24 -0.04 8.05
C THR A 61 -1.28 -0.07 6.94
N ASP A 62 -1.00 0.59 5.82
CA ASP A 62 -1.89 0.59 4.65
C ASP A 62 -1.09 0.79 3.35
N PHE A 63 -1.66 0.35 2.23
CA PHE A 63 -1.12 0.55 0.90
C PHE A 63 -2.21 0.45 -0.17
N ASP A 64 -2.02 1.15 -1.28
CA ASP A 64 -2.98 1.19 -2.39
C ASP A 64 -2.27 1.36 -3.74
N PHE A 65 -2.85 0.76 -4.79
CA PHE A 65 -2.37 0.95 -6.16
C PHE A 65 -3.07 2.13 -6.81
N SER A 66 -2.37 2.86 -7.67
CA SER A 66 -3.00 3.93 -8.45
C SER A 66 -4.03 3.35 -9.42
N PRO A 67 -5.24 3.95 -9.50
CA PRO A 67 -6.22 3.59 -10.51
C PRO A 67 -5.84 4.07 -11.93
N PHE A 68 -4.80 4.90 -12.06
CA PHE A 68 -4.34 5.47 -13.33
C PHE A 68 -3.01 4.91 -13.82
N ASP A 69 -2.20 4.33 -12.94
CA ASP A 69 -0.90 3.73 -13.26
C ASP A 69 -0.73 2.39 -12.55
N GLN A 70 -0.70 1.31 -13.35
CA GLN A 70 -0.68 -0.08 -12.88
C GLN A 70 0.59 -0.45 -12.11
N LEU A 71 1.64 0.37 -12.25
CA LEU A 71 2.95 0.18 -11.62
C LEU A 71 3.17 1.12 -10.44
N LEU A 72 2.22 2.01 -10.14
CA LEU A 72 2.35 2.97 -9.04
C LEU A 72 1.67 2.43 -7.78
N LEU A 73 2.47 2.25 -6.73
CA LEU A 73 2.04 1.78 -5.42
C LEU A 73 2.36 2.85 -4.38
N ALA A 74 1.41 3.17 -3.51
CA ALA A 74 1.65 4.02 -2.35
C ALA A 74 1.51 3.20 -1.06
N THR A 75 2.38 3.47 -0.09
CA THR A 75 2.46 2.78 1.20
C THR A 75 2.49 3.80 2.34
N GLY A 76 1.76 3.51 3.41
CA GLY A 76 1.75 4.25 4.67
C GLY A 76 2.22 3.34 5.80
N SER A 77 2.82 3.93 6.83
CA SER A 77 3.42 3.17 7.92
C SER A 77 3.32 3.87 9.28
N ALA A 78 3.53 3.07 10.33
CA ALA A 78 3.79 3.53 11.68
C ALA A 78 5.09 4.34 11.80
N ASP A 79 5.99 4.30 10.80
CA ASP A 79 7.17 5.18 10.73
C ASP A 79 6.84 6.65 10.37
N GLU A 80 5.55 6.99 10.35
CA GLU A 80 5.00 8.33 10.06
C GLU A 80 5.27 8.81 8.62
N MET A 81 5.65 7.91 7.72
CA MET A 81 5.92 8.23 6.33
C MET A 81 4.88 7.65 5.38
N VAL A 82 4.64 8.40 4.31
CA VAL A 82 4.02 7.88 3.09
C VAL A 82 5.09 7.77 2.01
N LYS A 83 5.20 6.60 1.37
CA LYS A 83 6.15 6.37 0.28
C LYS A 83 5.42 5.94 -0.98
N VAL A 84 5.89 6.42 -2.13
CA VAL A 84 5.35 6.06 -3.44
C VAL A 84 6.43 5.36 -4.25
N TRP A 85 6.07 4.23 -4.81
CA TRP A 85 6.94 3.27 -5.48
C TRP A 85 6.51 3.12 -6.93
N ARG A 86 7.48 3.20 -7.83
CA ARG A 86 7.34 2.76 -9.22
C ARG A 86 7.80 1.31 -9.26
N LEU A 87 6.86 0.37 -9.29
CA LEU A 87 7.16 -1.03 -9.50
C LEU A 87 7.68 -1.23 -10.92
N PRO A 88 8.57 -2.19 -11.15
CA PRO A 88 9.08 -2.45 -12.47
C PRO A 88 8.06 -3.27 -13.28
N GLU A 89 8.35 -3.48 -14.56
CA GLU A 89 7.64 -4.50 -15.33
C GLU A 89 8.02 -5.91 -14.84
N SER A 90 7.19 -6.90 -15.12
CA SER A 90 7.45 -8.28 -14.68
C SER A 90 8.79 -8.79 -15.19
N GLY A 91 9.58 -9.42 -14.30
CA GLY A 91 10.90 -9.99 -14.61
C GLY A 91 12.08 -9.06 -14.33
N GLN A 92 11.84 -7.86 -13.80
CA GLN A 92 12.87 -6.93 -13.34
C GLN A 92 12.94 -6.88 -11.80
N ASP A 93 14.08 -6.41 -11.29
CA ASP A 93 14.33 -6.30 -9.86
C ASP A 93 13.46 -5.21 -9.20
N MET A 94 13.04 -5.48 -7.97
CA MET A 94 12.27 -4.55 -7.15
C MET A 94 13.07 -3.26 -6.90
N PRO A 95 12.45 -2.06 -6.88
CA PRO A 95 13.18 -0.82 -6.67
C PRO A 95 13.91 -0.80 -5.32
N ALA A 96 15.14 -0.30 -5.33
CA ALA A 96 15.95 -0.14 -4.12
C ALA A 96 15.46 0.97 -3.18
N GLY A 97 14.57 1.84 -3.65
CA GLY A 97 14.03 2.96 -2.88
C GLY A 97 12.76 3.54 -3.49
N ALA A 98 12.05 4.32 -2.69
CA ALA A 98 10.82 4.99 -3.12
C ALA A 98 11.14 6.13 -4.12
N GLY A 99 10.28 6.31 -5.11
CA GLY A 99 10.37 7.43 -6.05
C GLY A 99 9.97 8.77 -5.41
N LEU A 100 9.11 8.71 -4.40
CA LEU A 100 8.70 9.85 -3.58
C LEU A 100 8.52 9.41 -2.13
N THR A 101 8.96 10.25 -1.19
CA THR A 101 8.74 10.08 0.25
C THR A 101 8.13 11.36 0.80
N LEU A 102 7.04 11.22 1.55
CA LEU A 102 6.27 12.30 2.16
C LEU A 102 6.23 12.07 3.68
N GLY A 103 6.55 13.11 4.44
CA GLY A 103 6.57 13.07 5.91
C GLY A 103 7.94 13.43 6.51
N PRO A 104 8.11 13.24 7.84
CA PRO A 104 7.12 12.65 8.75
C PRO A 104 5.88 13.53 8.92
N VAL A 105 4.70 12.91 9.02
CA VAL A 105 3.42 13.61 9.27
C VAL A 105 3.14 13.86 10.76
N GLY A 106 4.02 13.39 11.65
CA GLY A 106 3.92 13.60 13.10
C GLY A 106 2.99 12.62 13.82
N CYS A 107 2.46 11.63 13.09
CA CYS A 107 1.70 10.51 13.64
C CYS A 107 1.78 9.31 12.67
N PRO A 108 1.51 8.08 13.15
CA PRO A 108 1.34 6.91 12.29
C PRO A 108 0.32 7.17 11.19
N VAL A 109 0.64 6.75 9.97
CA VAL A 109 -0.34 6.76 8.88
C VAL A 109 -1.22 5.53 9.07
N ASP A 110 -2.50 5.69 9.38
CA ASP A 110 -3.40 4.55 9.61
C ASP A 110 -4.11 4.10 8.34
N VAL A 111 -4.41 5.06 7.43
CA VAL A 111 -5.13 4.81 6.18
C VAL A 111 -4.50 5.54 5.00
N LEU A 112 -4.64 4.95 3.83
CA LEU A 112 -4.13 5.49 2.57
C LEU A 112 -5.01 5.04 1.40
N GLN A 113 -5.51 5.99 0.61
CA GLN A 113 -6.34 5.68 -0.56
C GLN A 113 -6.14 6.67 -1.72
N PHE A 114 -5.88 6.15 -2.91
CA PHE A 114 -5.88 6.96 -4.12
C PHE A 114 -7.27 7.48 -4.45
N HIS A 115 -7.33 8.69 -4.99
CA HIS A 115 -8.55 9.27 -5.48
C HIS A 115 -9.03 8.52 -6.74
N PRO A 116 -10.32 8.13 -6.84
CA PRO A 116 -10.79 7.24 -7.90
C PRO A 116 -10.87 7.90 -9.28
N THR A 117 -10.93 9.24 -9.35
CA THR A 117 -11.21 9.98 -10.60
C THR A 117 -10.20 11.09 -10.92
N ALA A 118 -9.13 11.25 -10.12
CA ALA A 118 -8.13 12.30 -10.31
C ALA A 118 -6.73 11.72 -10.11
N ASP A 119 -5.92 11.80 -11.16
CA ASP A 119 -4.56 11.29 -11.14
C ASP A 119 -3.67 12.11 -10.18
N GLY A 120 -2.73 11.42 -9.53
CA GLY A 120 -1.80 12.02 -8.58
C GLY A 120 -2.42 12.50 -7.26
N VAL A 121 -3.71 12.27 -7.01
CA VAL A 121 -4.36 12.65 -5.74
C VAL A 121 -4.42 11.43 -4.82
N LEU A 122 -3.81 11.57 -3.64
CA LEU A 122 -3.78 10.56 -2.60
C LEU A 122 -4.30 11.14 -1.29
N ALA A 123 -5.22 10.45 -0.64
CA ALA A 123 -5.62 10.74 0.73
C ALA A 123 -4.88 9.83 1.70
N SER A 124 -4.37 10.42 2.78
CA SER A 124 -3.78 9.70 3.91
C SER A 124 -4.31 10.28 5.21
N GLY A 125 -4.49 9.45 6.22
CA GLY A 125 -4.96 9.87 7.53
C GLY A 125 -4.32 9.04 8.64
N GLY A 126 -4.19 9.64 9.81
CA GLY A 126 -3.70 9.01 11.04
C GLY A 126 -4.52 9.44 12.24
N HIS A 127 -3.95 9.32 13.43
CA HIS A 127 -4.59 9.73 14.68
C HIS A 127 -4.89 11.24 14.71
N LEU A 128 -6.15 11.61 15.02
CA LEU A 128 -6.56 13.00 15.18
C LEU A 128 -6.54 13.37 16.67
N GLU A 129 -5.44 13.96 17.14
CA GLU A 129 -5.22 14.29 18.56
C GLU A 129 -6.32 15.18 19.17
N SER A 130 -7.07 15.94 18.36
CA SER A 130 -8.10 16.87 18.86
C SER A 130 -9.32 16.19 19.49
N HIS A 131 -9.54 14.90 19.23
CA HIS A 131 -10.69 14.16 19.76
C HIS A 131 -10.35 12.88 20.54
N GLY A 132 -9.09 12.45 20.54
CA GLY A 132 -8.68 11.18 21.16
C GLY A 132 -9.10 9.94 20.36
N ASP A 133 -9.67 10.14 19.17
CA ASP A 133 -10.19 9.07 18.33
C ASP A 133 -9.19 8.70 17.23
N GLN A 134 -9.04 7.39 16.98
CA GLN A 134 -8.19 6.90 15.88
C GLN A 134 -9.01 6.74 14.61
N LEU A 135 -8.49 7.22 13.48
CA LEU A 135 -9.17 7.07 12.19
C LEU A 135 -9.06 5.61 11.72
N GLN A 136 -10.21 4.96 11.53
CA GLN A 136 -10.31 3.52 11.26
C GLN A 136 -10.49 3.22 9.76
N SER A 137 -11.13 4.12 9.04
CA SER A 137 -11.41 3.92 7.62
C SER A 137 -11.60 5.25 6.90
N LEU A 138 -11.25 5.24 5.63
CA LEU A 138 -11.39 6.33 4.69
C LEU A 138 -11.97 5.76 3.39
N SER A 139 -12.98 6.41 2.82
CA SER A 139 -13.58 5.96 1.58
C SER A 139 -14.02 7.14 0.72
N TRP A 140 -13.49 7.18 -0.51
CA TRP A 140 -13.97 8.09 -1.53
C TRP A 140 -15.32 7.63 -2.08
N LYS A 141 -16.25 8.57 -2.26
CA LYS A 141 -17.37 8.37 -3.17
C LYS A 141 -16.80 8.11 -4.58
N GLN A 142 -17.43 7.22 -5.34
CA GLN A 142 -16.93 6.80 -6.65
C GLN A 142 -16.74 7.95 -7.65
N ASP A 143 -17.48 9.05 -7.51
CA ASP A 143 -17.32 10.26 -8.32
C ASP A 143 -16.12 11.13 -7.90
N GLY A 144 -15.45 10.80 -6.78
CA GLY A 144 -14.32 11.52 -6.19
C GLY A 144 -14.71 12.78 -5.40
N ARG A 145 -16.00 13.13 -5.33
CA ARG A 145 -16.38 14.46 -4.79
C ARG A 145 -16.48 14.52 -3.28
N LEU A 146 -16.64 13.38 -2.63
CA LEU A 146 -16.84 13.28 -1.18
C LEU A 146 -15.90 12.23 -0.61
N LEU A 147 -15.41 12.51 0.59
CA LEU A 147 -14.62 11.59 1.39
C LEU A 147 -15.35 11.32 2.71
N GLY A 148 -15.63 10.06 2.97
CA GLY A 148 -16.14 9.61 4.26
C GLY A 148 -14.99 9.14 5.14
N THR A 149 -15.03 9.49 6.42
CA THR A 149 -14.09 9.00 7.43
C THR A 149 -14.87 8.39 8.60
N SER A 150 -14.28 7.39 9.25
CA SER A 150 -14.79 6.86 10.51
C SER A 150 -13.69 6.88 11.57
N CYS A 151 -14.05 7.22 12.80
CA CYS A 151 -13.15 7.29 13.94
C CYS A 151 -13.75 6.51 15.14
N LYS A 152 -12.90 6.10 16.07
CA LYS A 152 -13.28 5.34 17.27
C LYS A 152 -12.57 5.88 18.49
#